data_AF-A0A1I1GTY5-F1
#
_entry.id   AF-A0A1I1GTY5-F1
#
_cell.length_a   1.000
_cell.length_b   1.000
_cell.length_c   1.000
_cell.angle_alpha   90.00
_cell.angle_beta   90.00
_cell.angle_gamma   90.00
#
_symmetry.space_group_name_H-M   'P 1'
#
loop_
_entity.id
_entity.type
_entity.pdbx_description
1 polymer ?
#
loop_
_entity_poly.entity_id
_entity_poly.type
_entity_poly.pdbx_seq_one_letter_code
_entity_poly.pdbx_strand_id
1 'polypeptide(L)'
;MSHSEENQSVLTPAIQYRYLIECKDKTVELEVENRDVLHNADDEIDCPLDVVLRKNNYTFNDLMSWDAREVRFVEVCEDEVYTLNRVSLNVNL
;
A
#
# COMPACT_ATOMS: atom_id res chain seq x y z
N MET A 1 -23.31 14.78 -36.38
CA MET A 1 -22.03 15.05 -35.70
C MET A 1 -22.35 15.43 -34.26
N SER A 2 -21.57 14.86 -33.33
CA SER A 2 -21.27 15.41 -32.00
C SER A 2 -22.36 15.40 -30.92
N HIS A 3 -22.35 14.35 -30.09
CA HIS A 3 -22.54 14.44 -28.63
C HIS A 3 -21.60 13.38 -28.04
N SER A 4 -20.35 13.74 -27.78
CA SER A 4 -19.84 14.22 -26.49
C SER A 4 -19.81 13.10 -25.47
N GLU A 5 -18.60 12.56 -25.28
CA GLU A 5 -18.20 11.63 -24.23
C GLU A 5 -18.88 11.90 -22.87
N GLU A 6 -19.87 11.09 -22.53
CA GLU A 6 -20.19 10.80 -21.14
C GLU A 6 -19.12 9.82 -20.63
N ASN A 7 -17.95 10.38 -20.27
CA ASN A 7 -17.04 9.71 -19.35
C ASN A 7 -17.77 9.64 -18.00
N GLN A 8 -18.51 8.56 -17.82
CA GLN A 8 -19.10 8.18 -16.56
C GLN A 8 -17.93 7.88 -15.61
N SER A 9 -17.45 8.93 -14.95
CA SER A 9 -16.48 8.83 -13.86
C SER A 9 -17.09 7.93 -12.82
N VAL A 10 -16.72 6.66 -12.88
CA VAL A 10 -16.87 5.71 -11.79
C VAL A 10 -16.06 6.29 -10.64
N LEU A 11 -16.71 7.12 -9.84
CA LEU A 11 -16.35 7.35 -8.45
C LEU A 11 -16.63 6.03 -7.72
N THR A 12 -15.88 4.99 -8.06
CA THR A 12 -15.61 3.92 -7.10
C THR A 12 -14.92 4.63 -5.94
N PRO A 13 -15.34 4.43 -4.68
CA PRO A 13 -14.55 4.90 -3.55
C PRO A 13 -13.14 4.37 -3.78
N ALA A 14 -12.21 5.28 -4.05
CA ALA A 14 -10.85 4.93 -4.43
C ALA A 14 -10.13 4.51 -3.15
N ILE A 15 -10.55 3.38 -2.57
CA ILE A 15 -9.88 2.76 -1.44
C ILE A 15 -8.50 2.40 -1.95
N GLN A 16 -7.53 3.22 -1.56
CA GLN A 16 -6.19 3.17 -2.09
C GLN A 16 -5.28 2.72 -0.97
N TYR A 17 -4.86 1.48 -1.08
CA TYR A 17 -3.97 0.88 -0.11
C TYR A 17 -2.54 1.30 -0.41
N ARG A 18 -1.78 1.63 0.63
CA ARG A 18 -0.39 2.06 0.51
C ARG A 18 0.44 1.48 1.64
N TYR A 19 1.67 1.08 1.32
CA TYR A 19 2.68 0.79 2.33
C TYR A 19 3.59 2.00 2.51
N LEU A 20 3.65 2.50 3.73
CA LEU A 20 4.57 3.55 4.16
C LEU A 20 5.72 2.90 4.90
N ILE A 21 6.87 2.83 4.24
CA ILE A 21 8.11 2.31 4.81
C ILE A 21 8.90 3.50 5.35
N GLU A 22 8.93 3.63 6.67
CA GLU A 22 9.73 4.63 7.36
C GLU A 22 11.17 4.14 7.46
N CYS A 23 12.07 4.80 6.75
CA CYS A 23 13.50 4.55 6.80
C CYS A 23 14.20 5.62 7.63
N LYS A 24 15.47 5.42 7.95
CA LYS A 24 16.24 6.40 8.73
C LYS A 24 16.34 7.77 8.07
N ASP A 25 16.45 7.80 6.74
CA ASP A 25 16.73 9.02 5.96
C ASP A 25 15.55 9.47 5.07
N LYS A 26 14.60 8.56 4.80
CA LYS A 26 13.48 8.80 3.88
C LYS A 26 12.26 7.97 4.24
N THR A 27 11.12 8.30 3.67
CA THR A 27 9.94 7.43 3.68
C THR A 27 9.72 6.92 2.26
N VAL A 28 9.56 5.60 2.11
CA VAL A 28 9.21 4.99 0.82
C VAL A 28 7.75 4.63 0.85
N GLU A 29 7.02 5.11 -0.15
CA GLU A 29 5.60 4.85 -0.34
C GLU A 29 5.47 3.80 -1.45
N LEU A 30 4.84 2.67 -1.15
CA LEU A 30 4.50 1.67 -2.17
C LEU A 30 3.00 1.66 -2.36
N GLU A 31 2.57 1.83 -3.60
CA GLU A 31 1.16 1.72 -3.95
C GLU A 31 0.77 0.24 -3.94
N VAL A 32 -0.34 -0.06 -3.29
CA VAL A 32 -0.93 -1.39 -3.23
C VAL A 32 -2.17 -1.39 -4.09
N GLU A 33 -2.15 -2.22 -5.12
CA GLU A 33 -3.33 -2.43 -5.93
C GLU A 33 -4.39 -3.18 -5.13
N ASN A 34 -5.63 -2.72 -5.22
CA ASN A 34 -6.78 -3.34 -4.56
C ASN A 34 -6.94 -4.84 -4.90
N ARG A 35 -6.44 -5.27 -6.07
CA ARG A 35 -6.45 -6.67 -6.51
C ARG A 35 -5.52 -7.59 -5.72
N ASP A 36 -4.48 -7.03 -5.10
CA ASP A 36 -3.52 -7.75 -4.26
C ASP A 36 -3.93 -7.72 -2.78
N VAL A 37 -4.98 -6.99 -2.47
CA VAL A 37 -5.55 -6.92 -1.14
C VAL A 37 -6.57 -8.04 -0.98
N LEU A 38 -6.27 -8.97 -0.07
CA LEU A 38 -7.13 -10.10 0.22
C LEU A 38 -7.97 -9.74 1.44
N HIS A 39 -9.27 -9.59 1.23
CA HIS A 39 -10.21 -9.59 2.34
C HIS A 39 -10.42 -11.01 2.82
N ASN A 40 -9.94 -11.30 4.03
CA ASN A 40 -10.26 -12.54 4.71
C ASN A 40 -11.68 -12.47 5.29
N ALA A 41 -12.24 -13.64 5.60
CA ALA A 41 -13.60 -13.79 6.13
C ALA A 41 -13.81 -13.20 7.55
N ASP A 42 -12.74 -12.67 8.16
CA ASP A 42 -12.75 -12.07 9.50
C ASP A 42 -12.77 -10.53 9.46
N ASP A 43 -13.09 -9.93 8.31
CA ASP A 43 -12.95 -8.48 8.06
C ASP A 43 -11.48 -7.99 8.12
N GLU A 44 -10.52 -8.92 8.23
CA GLU A 44 -9.10 -8.60 8.24
C GLU A 44 -8.59 -8.46 6.81
N ILE A 45 -7.96 -7.31 6.56
CA ILE A 45 -7.30 -7.01 5.31
C ILE A 45 -5.90 -7.60 5.36
N ASP A 46 -5.68 -8.67 4.59
CA ASP A 46 -4.39 -9.31 4.46
C ASP A 46 -3.79 -8.97 3.10
N CYS A 47 -2.66 -8.26 3.13
CA CYS A 47 -1.86 -8.00 1.95
C CYS A 47 -0.43 -8.44 2.24
N PRO A 48 0.07 -9.51 1.59
CA PRO A 48 1.46 -9.89 1.76
C PRO A 48 2.37 -8.80 1.18
N LEU A 49 3.15 -8.15 2.04
CA LEU A 49 4.15 -7.14 1.65
C LEU A 49 5.08 -7.64 0.53
N ASP A 50 5.37 -8.95 0.48
CA ASP A 50 6.16 -9.57 -0.60
C ASP A 50 5.55 -9.35 -1.99
N VAL A 51 4.22 -9.46 -2.10
CA VAL A 51 3.50 -9.28 -3.38
C VAL A 51 3.55 -7.82 -3.81
N VAL A 52 3.33 -6.90 -2.86
CA VAL A 52 3.41 -5.45 -3.12
C VAL A 52 4.82 -5.05 -3.56
N LEU A 53 5.84 -5.52 -2.84
CA LEU A 53 7.23 -5.27 -3.17
C LEU A 53 7.52 -5.75 -4.59
N ARG A 54 7.19 -7.01 -4.91
CA ARG A 54 7.41 -7.57 -6.25
C ARG A 54 6.69 -6.78 -7.33
N LYS A 55 5.47 -6.33 -7.09
CA LYS A 55 4.73 -5.49 -8.06
C LYS A 55 5.38 -4.14 -8.30
N ASN A 56 5.90 -3.53 -7.24
CA ASN A 56 6.64 -2.28 -7.31
C ASN A 56 8.11 -2.49 -7.72
N ASN A 57 8.49 -3.71 -8.14
CA ASN A 57 9.83 -4.09 -8.55
C ASN A 57 10.90 -3.95 -7.45
N TYR A 58 10.45 -3.97 -6.19
CA TYR A 58 11.28 -3.99 -5.00
C TYR A 58 11.33 -5.38 -4.38
N THR A 59 12.29 -5.59 -3.49
CA THR A 59 12.39 -6.81 -2.70
C THR A 59 12.59 -6.48 -1.23
N PHE A 60 12.42 -7.46 -0.35
CA PHE A 60 12.78 -7.31 1.07
C PHE A 60 14.24 -6.86 1.25
N ASN A 61 15.12 -7.20 0.30
CA ASN A 61 16.50 -6.77 0.30
C ASN A 61 16.65 -5.24 0.06
N ASP A 62 15.74 -4.62 -0.70
CA ASP A 62 15.68 -3.16 -0.84
C ASP A 62 15.26 -2.50 0.48
N LEU A 63 14.25 -3.06 1.16
CA LEU A 63 13.85 -2.59 2.50
C LEU A 63 15.02 -2.64 3.49
N MET A 64 15.79 -3.73 3.49
CA MET A 64 17.01 -3.85 4.27
C MET A 64 18.06 -2.82 3.84
N SER A 65 18.24 -2.61 2.53
CA SER A 65 19.19 -1.61 1.99
C SER A 65 18.78 -0.17 2.31
N TRP A 66 17.49 0.07 2.53
CA TRP A 66 16.98 1.38 2.93
C TRP A 66 17.03 1.61 4.44
N ASP A 67 17.48 0.63 5.25
CA ASP A 67 17.36 0.69 6.70
C ASP A 67 15.91 1.00 7.12
N ALA A 68 14.95 0.28 6.53
CA ALA A 68 13.55 0.36 6.88
C ALA A 68 13.36 -0.01 8.36
N ARG A 69 12.87 0.95 9.16
CA ARG A 69 12.61 0.77 10.58
C ARG A 69 11.20 0.26 10.85
N GLU A 70 10.25 0.79 10.10
CA GLU A 70 8.84 0.50 10.27
C GLU A 70 8.14 0.49 8.92
N VAL A 71 7.23 -0.43 8.74
CA VAL A 71 6.37 -0.53 7.57
C VAL A 71 4.93 -0.46 8.03
N ARG A 72 4.23 0.61 7.65
CA ARG A 72 2.82 0.79 7.96
C ARG A 72 2.00 0.54 6.71
N PHE A 73 1.11 -0.43 6.80
CA PHE A 73 0.06 -0.61 5.83
C PHE A 73 -1.08 0.33 6.16
N VAL A 74 -1.38 1.24 5.25
CA VAL A 74 -2.46 2.21 5.40
C VAL A 74 -3.47 2.06 4.28
N GLU A 75 -4.72 2.22 4.63
CA GLU A 75 -5.83 2.42 3.72
C GLU A 75 -6.12 3.92 3.63
N VAL A 76 -6.16 4.44 2.41
CA VAL A 76 -6.58 5.82 2.16
C VAL A 76 -8.00 5.77 1.61
N CYS A 77 -8.95 6.33 2.33
CA CYS A 77 -10.37 6.37 1.97
C CYS A 77 -10.92 7.78 2.18
N GLU A 78 -11.46 8.41 1.13
CA GLU A 78 -12.15 9.71 1.20
C GLU A 78 -11.42 10.81 2.02
N ASP A 79 -10.09 10.89 1.86
CA ASP A 79 -9.17 11.83 2.57
C ASP A 79 -8.70 11.39 3.97
N GLU A 80 -9.21 10.29 4.51
CA GLU A 80 -8.73 9.70 5.76
C GLU A 80 -7.72 8.58 5.51
N VAL A 81 -6.75 8.47 6.42
CA VAL A 81 -5.69 7.45 6.38
C VAL A 81 -5.85 6.52 7.59
N TYR A 82 -6.25 5.29 7.34
CA TYR A 82 -6.44 4.25 8.34
C TYR A 82 -5.25 3.32 8.34
N THR A 83 -4.52 3.21 9.46
CA THR A 83 -3.45 2.22 9.57
C THR A 83 -4.05 0.86 9.84
N LEU A 84 -4.01 0.00 8.83
CA LEU A 84 -4.53 -1.36 8.90
C LEU A 84 -3.56 -2.30 9.61
N ASN A 85 -2.28 -2.21 9.25
CA ASN A 85 -1.25 -3.05 9.83
C ASN A 85 0.03 -2.25 10.02
N ARG A 86 0.83 -2.61 11.02
CA ARG A 86 2.17 -2.06 11.22
C ARG A 86 3.15 -3.18 11.51
N VAL A 87 4.22 -3.21 10.74
CA VAL A 87 5.29 -4.17 10.85
C VAL A 87 6.54 -3.40 11.21
N SER A 88 6.95 -3.49 12.47
CA SER A 88 8.24 -2.95 12.89
C SER A 88 9.34 -3.87 12.38
N LEU A 89 10.06 -3.43 11.35
CA LEU A 89 11.31 -4.05 10.94
C LEU A 89 12.38 -3.62 11.94
N ASN A 90 12.31 -4.18 13.13
CA ASN A 90 13.38 -4.04 14.10
C ASN A 90 14.54 -4.95 13.65
N VAL A 91 15.20 -4.56 12.55
CA VAL A 91 16.44 -5.16 12.04
C VAL A 91 17.57 -4.90 13.03
N ASN A 92 17.49 -5.56 14.19
CA ASN A 92 18.64 -5.80 15.06
C ASN A 92 19.46 -6.88 14.34
N LEU A 93 20.37 -6.43 13.47
CA LEU A 93 21.42 -7.25 12.87
C LEU A 93 22.51 -7.50 13.91
#